data_AF-A0A1I3JA72-F1
#
_entry.id   AF-A0A1I3JA72-F1
#
_cell.length_a   1.000
_cell.length_b   1.000
_cell.length_c   1.000
_cell.angle_alpha   90.00
_cell.angle_beta   90.00
_cell.angle_gamma   90.00
#
_symmetry.space_group_name_H-M   'P 1'
#
loop_
_entity.id
_entity.type
_entity.pdbx_description
1 polymer ?
#
loop_
_entity_poly.entity_id
_entity_poly.type
_entity_poly.pdbx_seq_one_letter_code
_entity_poly.pdbx_strand_id
1 'polypeptide(L)' 'MDKQSYHLLERLRGQLVSAAMGKGTFLNRDVLLLSQTLDQLIVKAQREKNRSPESAQG' A
#
# COMPACT_ATOMS: atom_id res chain seq x y z
N MET A 1 3.69 9.18 8.35
CA MET A 1 2.76 8.11 7.93
C MET A 1 2.16 7.56 9.20
N ASP A 2 0.84 7.57 9.29
CA ASP A 2 0.13 7.13 10.50
C ASP A 2 0.31 5.61 10.70
N LYS A 3 0.36 5.17 11.97
CA LYS A 3 0.49 3.74 12.31
C LYS A 3 -0.65 2.92 11.73
N GLN A 4 -1.87 3.48 11.65
CA GLN A 4 -3.01 2.79 11.03
C GLN A 4 -2.80 2.54 9.52
N SER A 5 -2.26 3.52 8.80
CA SER A 5 -1.97 3.38 7.37
C SER A 5 -0.90 2.33 7.08
N TYR A 6 0.08 2.20 7.99
CA TYR A 6 1.10 1.16 7.90
C TYR A 6 0.52 -0.24 8.08
N HIS A 7 -0.32 -0.44 9.10
CA HIS A 7 -0.99 -1.73 9.34
C HIS A 7 -1.90 -2.14 8.19
N LEU A 8 -2.63 -1.19 7.58
CA LEU A 8 -3.48 -1.47 6.43
C LEU A 8 -2.65 -1.90 5.21
N LEU A 9 -1.52 -1.22 4.98
CA LEU A 9 -0.57 -1.56 3.91
C LEU A 9 -0.01 -2.97 4.09
N GLU A 10 0.43 -3.31 5.31
CA GLU A 10 1.00 -4.62 5.61
C GLU A 10 -0.04 -5.75 5.43
N ARG A 11 -1.29 -5.48 5.81
CA ARG A 11 -2.41 -6.42 5.64
C ARG A 11 -2.76 -6.64 4.17
N LEU A 12 -2.77 -5.58 3.36
CA LEU A 12 -2.99 -5.67 1.91
C LEU A 12 -1.83 -6.43 1.23
N ARG A 13 -0.59 -6.17 1.66
CA ARG A 13 0.60 -6.87 1.16
C ARG A 13 0.53 -8.36 1.47
N GLY A 14 0.12 -8.74 2.68
CA GLY A 14 -0.09 -10.14 3.06
C GLY A 14 -1.14 -10.84 2.20
N GLN A 15 -2.25 -10.17 1.91
CA GLN A 15 -3.31 -10.70 1.03
C GLN A 15 -2.82 -10.89 -0.41
N LEU A 16 -2.04 -9.95 -0.94
CA LEU A 16 -1.43 -10.05 -2.26
C LEU A 16 -0.48 -11.24 -2.35
N VAL A 17 0.41 -11.40 -1.38
CA VAL A 17 1.37 -12.50 -1.32
C VAL A 17 0.64 -13.85 -1.18
N SER A 18 -0.40 -13.92 -0.33
CA SER A 18 -1.21 -15.13 -0.19
C SER A 18 -1.97 -15.48 -1.47
N ALA A 19 -2.53 -14.50 -2.17
CA ALA A 19 -3.23 -14.71 -3.44
C ALA A 19 -2.27 -15.16 -4.56
N ALA A 20 -1.07 -14.58 -4.61
CA ALA A 20 -0.04 -14.96 -5.57
C ALA A 20 0.50 -16.37 -5.30
N MET A 21 0.73 -16.73 -4.03
CA MET A 21 1.14 -18.09 -3.63
C MET A 21 0.04 -19.12 -3.91
N GLY A 22 -1.23 -18.79 -3.63
CA GLY A 22 -2.35 -19.71 -3.86
C GLY A 22 -2.68 -19.95 -5.34
N LYS A 23 -2.47 -18.96 -6.21
CA LYS A 23 -2.71 -19.07 -7.66
C LYS A 23 -1.47 -19.51 -8.45
N GLY A 24 -0.28 -19.51 -7.84
CA GLY A 24 1.00 -19.85 -8.47
C GLY A 24 1.46 -18.84 -9.54
N THR A 25 0.79 -17.70 -9.67
CA THR A 25 1.13 -16.66 -10.66
C THR A 25 0.72 -15.27 -10.22
N PHE A 26 1.60 -14.31 -10.46
CA PHE A 26 1.33 -12.88 -10.25
C PHE A 26 0.48 -12.25 -11.36
N LEU A 27 0.19 -13.00 -12.43
CA LEU A 27 -0.68 -12.57 -13.55
C LEU A 27 -2.18 -12.72 -13.23
N ASN A 28 -2.53 -13.16 -12.02
CA ASN A 28 -3.93 -13.29 -11.64
C ASN A 28 -4.56 -11.90 -11.45
N ARG A 29 -5.77 -11.72 -11.99
CA ARG A 29 -6.49 -10.43 -11.95
C ARG A 29 -6.64 -9.89 -10.52
N ASP A 30 -6.87 -10.77 -9.54
CA ASP A 30 -6.93 -10.41 -8.12
C ASP A 30 -5.60 -9.91 -7.57
N VAL A 31 -4.48 -10.53 -7.97
CA VAL A 31 -3.12 -10.13 -7.55
C VAL A 31 -2.74 -8.79 -8.17
N LEU A 32 -3.08 -8.58 -9.45
CA LEU A 32 -2.90 -7.31 -10.16
C LEU A 32 -3.72 -6.18 -9.52
N LEU A 33 -4.98 -6.44 -9.17
CA LEU A 33 -5.87 -5.47 -8.53
C LEU A 33 -5.39 -5.10 -7.13
N LEU A 34 -4.96 -6.09 -6.35
CA LEU A 34 -4.34 -5.88 -5.03
C LEU A 34 -3.05 -5.04 -5.17
N SER A 35 -2.22 -5.32 -6.18
CA SER A 35 -0.98 -4.58 -6.42
C SER A 35 -1.24 -3.12 -6.74
N GLN A 36 -2.21 -2.83 -7.63
CA GLN A 36 -2.58 -1.45 -7.95
C GLN A 36 -3.15 -0.71 -6.75
N THR A 37 -3.96 -1.38 -5.94
CA THR A 37 -4.55 -0.77 -4.73
C THR A 37 -3.46 -0.41 -3.71
N LEU A 38 -2.46 -1.28 -3.53
CA LEU A 38 -1.28 -1.01 -2.71
C LEU A 38 -0.48 0.19 -3.24
N ASP A 39 -0.23 0.24 -4.54
CA ASP A 39 0.55 1.31 -5.17
C ASP A 39 -0.12 2.67 -4.98
N GLN A 40 -1.44 2.74 -5.20
CA GLN A 40 -2.24 3.95 -4.94
C GLN A 40 -2.19 4.40 -3.47
N LEU A 41 -2.22 3.46 -2.53
CA LEU A 41 -2.13 3.77 -1.11
C LEU A 41 -0.76 4.32 -0.73
N ILE A 42 0.32 3.78 -1.31
CA ILE A 42 1.69 4.26 -1.12
C ILE A 42 1.83 5.68 -1.66
N VAL A 43 1.39 5.93 -2.89
CA VAL A 43 1.44 7.26 -3.51
C VAL A 43 0.62 8.27 -2.69
N LYS A 44 -0.55 7.87 -2.17
CA LYS A 44 -1.39 8.71 -1.32
C LYS A 44 -0.69 9.04 0.00
N ALA A 45 -0.15 8.03 0.69
CA ALA A 45 0.57 8.22 1.95
C ALA A 45 1.87 9.03 1.78
N GLN A 46 2.56 8.87 0.65
CA GLN A 46 3.73 9.67 0.30
C GLN A 46 3.34 11.12 -0.02
N ARG A 47 2.24 11.34 -0.75
CA ARG A 47 1.70 12.69 -0.99
C ARG A 47 1.28 13.37 0.29
N GLU A 48 0.62 12.68 1.22
CA GLU A 48 0.29 13.20 2.53
C GLU A 48 1.55 13.55 3.33
N LYS A 49 2.57 12.69 3.30
CA LYS A 49 3.87 12.98 3.91
C LYS A 49 4.59 14.19 3.29
N ASN A 50 4.54 14.35 1.96
CA ASN A 50 5.17 15.46 1.24
C ASN A 50 4.34 16.76 1.25
N ARG A 51 3.06 16.69 1.62
CA ARG A 51 2.21 17.88 1.85
C ARG A 51 2.40 18.44 3.25
N SER A 52 3.08 17.71 4.14
CA SER A 52 3.48 18.17 5.48
C SER A 52 5.00 18.45 5.56
N PRO A 53 5.52 19.52 4.92
CA PRO A 53 6.74 20.15 5.37
C PRO A 53 6.54 21.54 6.02
N GLU A 54 5.31 22.04 6.21
CA GLU A 54 5.07 23.43 6.70
C GLU A 54 4.41 23.54 8.08
N SER A 55 4.68 22.62 9.00
CA SER A 55 4.26 22.79 10.41
C SER A 55 5.28 22.24 11.40
N ALA A 56 6.56 22.52 11.18
CA ALA A 56 7.61 22.25 12.16
C ALA A 56 8.83 23.15 11.91
N GLN A 57 8.65 24.46 11.92
CA GLN A 57 9.72 25.43 12.17
C GLN A 57 9.07 26.72 12.68
N GLY A 58 9.13 26.91 14.00
CA GLY A 58 9.01 28.22 14.62
C GLY A 58 10.34 28.95 14.58
#